data_AF-A0A931LK35-F1
#
_entry.id   AF-A0A931LK35-F1
#
_cell.length_a   1.000
_cell.length_b   1.000
_cell.length_c   1.000
_cell.angle_alpha   90.00
_cell.angle_beta   90.00
_cell.angle_gamma   90.00
#
_symmetry.space_group_name_H-M   'P 1'
#
loop_
_entity.id
_entity.type
_entity.pdbx_description
1 polymer ?
#
loop_
_entity_poly.entity_id
_entity_poly.type
_entity_poly.pdbx_seq_one_letter_code
_entity_poly.pdbx_strand_id
1 'polypeptide(L)'
;MEGESDEVLFEHVVHTVLKHSETQVQVASAGSDRSGGINRMLDDNLPNACELIGKLYRKVIAVFDEKNMHESHRSKSRIQHLQEILNQYSLCGGFQVCEDLEDLIETCLSPSQRKEFRERVGKSKVQAAHWAIQQGLDEHELKTRITELVQSLNCQLHRDFV
;
A
#
# COMPACT_ATOMS: atom_id res chain seq x y z
N MET A 1 -3.12 -3.38 -2.15
CA MET A 1 -3.59 -2.16 -1.46
C MET A 1 -5.08 -2.28 -1.18
N GLU A 2 -5.58 -1.58 -0.15
CA GLU A 2 -7.00 -1.58 0.20
C GLU A 2 -7.84 -0.75 -0.78
N GLY A 3 -7.37 0.45 -1.14
CA GLY A 3 -8.08 1.38 -2.01
C GLY A 3 -7.27 1.88 -3.20
N GLU A 4 -7.99 2.44 -4.18
CA GLU A 4 -7.42 3.01 -5.41
C GLU A 4 -6.55 4.26 -5.14
N SER A 5 -6.89 5.07 -4.14
CA SER A 5 -6.05 6.20 -3.73
C SER A 5 -4.69 5.75 -3.24
N ASP A 6 -4.66 4.63 -2.54
CA ASP A 6 -3.47 4.07 -1.94
C ASP A 6 -2.57 3.48 -3.03
N GLU A 7 -3.18 2.82 -4.03
CA GLU A 7 -2.50 2.35 -5.23
C GLU A 7 -1.85 3.49 -6.00
N VAL A 8 -2.57 4.56 -6.32
CA VAL A 8 -2.02 5.72 -7.05
C VAL A 8 -0.81 6.31 -6.33
N LEU A 9 -0.89 6.47 -5.01
CA LEU A 9 0.25 6.99 -4.25
C LEU A 9 1.40 5.97 -4.21
N PHE A 10 1.11 4.69 -3.94
CA PHE A 10 2.15 3.66 -3.85
C PHE A 10 2.86 3.44 -5.19
N GLU A 11 2.16 3.52 -6.32
CA GLU A 11 2.77 3.49 -7.64
C GLU A 11 3.78 4.62 -7.81
N HIS A 12 3.41 5.84 -7.41
CA HIS A 12 4.31 6.98 -7.45
C HIS A 12 5.52 6.79 -6.51
N VAL A 13 5.29 6.33 -5.28
CA VAL A 13 6.33 6.02 -4.29
C VAL A 13 7.31 4.98 -4.83
N VAL A 14 6.80 3.87 -5.35
CA VAL A 14 7.59 2.79 -5.96
C VAL A 14 8.40 3.32 -7.15
N HIS A 15 7.78 4.08 -8.06
CA HIS A 15 8.47 4.66 -9.21
C HIS A 15 9.57 5.65 -8.81
N THR A 16 9.30 6.51 -7.83
CA THR A 16 10.23 7.54 -7.36
C THR A 16 11.43 6.95 -6.60
N VAL A 17 11.22 5.90 -5.81
CA VAL A 17 12.30 5.22 -5.08
C VAL A 17 13.05 4.23 -5.95
N LEU A 18 12.32 3.33 -6.63
CA LEU A 18 12.90 2.22 -7.36
C LEU A 18 13.26 2.58 -8.81
N LYS A 19 13.33 3.88 -9.13
CA LYS A 19 13.66 4.43 -10.45
C LYS A 19 14.90 3.79 -11.12
N HIS A 20 15.81 3.24 -10.33
CA HIS A 20 17.05 2.61 -10.78
C HIS A 20 17.18 1.13 -10.37
N SER A 21 16.10 0.51 -9.87
CA SER A 21 16.10 -0.91 -9.52
C SER A 21 15.78 -1.79 -10.73
N GLU A 22 16.44 -2.93 -10.84
CA GLU A 22 16.07 -3.98 -11.80
C GLU A 22 14.80 -4.74 -11.38
N THR A 23 14.35 -4.55 -10.13
CA THR A 23 13.14 -5.18 -9.60
C THR A 23 11.90 -4.50 -10.18
N GLN A 24 11.13 -5.24 -10.98
CA GLN A 24 9.81 -4.80 -11.43
C GLN A 24 8.79 -5.01 -10.31
N VAL A 25 8.18 -3.92 -9.85
CA VAL A 25 7.13 -3.93 -8.83
C VAL A 25 5.83 -3.50 -9.50
N GLN A 26 4.80 -4.34 -9.38
CA GLN A 26 3.43 -4.01 -9.77
C GLN A 26 2.62 -3.72 -8.51
N VAL A 27 1.93 -2.58 -8.50
CA VAL A 27 0.98 -2.21 -7.44
C VAL A 27 -0.43 -2.52 -7.94
N ALA A 28 -1.30 -2.95 -7.04
CA ALA A 28 -2.71 -3.20 -7.33
C ALA A 28 -3.56 -2.91 -6.08
N SER A 29 -4.76 -2.36 -6.26
CA SER A 29 -5.76 -2.22 -5.20
C SER A 29 -6.93 -3.20 -5.33
N ALA A 30 -7.71 -3.32 -4.25
CA ALA A 30 -9.00 -4.01 -4.23
C ALA A 30 -10.16 -3.22 -4.87
N GLY A 31 -9.91 -2.03 -5.43
CA GLY A 31 -10.89 -1.20 -6.12
C GLY A 31 -11.81 -0.37 -5.21
N SER A 32 -12.64 0.47 -5.82
CA SER A 32 -13.32 1.63 -5.21
C SER A 32 -14.75 1.43 -4.71
N ASP A 33 -15.33 0.24 -4.84
CA ASP A 33 -16.76 0.03 -4.53
C ASP A 33 -17.01 -0.21 -3.03
N ARG A 34 -17.29 0.89 -2.32
CA ARG A 34 -17.96 1.02 -0.99
C ARG A 34 -17.50 0.08 0.14
N SER A 35 -16.92 0.68 1.19
CA SER A 35 -16.86 0.15 2.57
C SER A 35 -16.49 -1.33 2.72
N GLY A 36 -15.47 -1.78 1.99
CA GLY A 36 -15.02 -3.18 2.03
C GLY A 36 -13.67 -3.44 1.38
N GLY A 37 -12.87 -2.40 1.08
CA GLY A 37 -11.59 -2.52 0.38
C GLY A 37 -10.65 -3.53 1.04
N ILE A 38 -10.47 -3.45 2.35
CA ILE A 38 -9.67 -4.43 3.10
C ILE A 38 -10.28 -5.84 3.05
N ASN A 39 -11.60 -6.00 3.18
CA ASN A 39 -12.24 -7.31 3.12
C ASN A 39 -12.08 -7.95 1.74
N ARG A 40 -12.24 -7.18 0.66
CA ARG A 40 -12.03 -7.65 -0.71
C ARG A 40 -10.55 -7.93 -0.99
N MET A 41 -9.66 -7.12 -0.43
CA MET A 41 -8.22 -7.39 -0.50
C MET A 41 -7.91 -8.75 0.11
N LEU A 42 -8.47 -9.07 1.28
CA LEU A 42 -8.23 -10.33 1.97
C LEU A 42 -8.97 -11.53 1.34
N ASP A 43 -10.23 -11.36 0.94
CA ASP A 43 -11.04 -12.46 0.40
C ASP A 43 -10.66 -12.84 -1.04
N ASP A 44 -10.28 -11.86 -1.87
CA ASP A 44 -10.14 -12.05 -3.31
C ASP A 44 -8.73 -11.68 -3.81
N ASN A 45 -8.34 -10.40 -3.72
CA ASN A 45 -7.18 -9.91 -4.46
C ASN A 45 -5.86 -10.50 -3.98
N LEU A 46 -5.67 -10.59 -2.67
CA LEU A 46 -4.44 -11.12 -2.09
C LEU A 46 -4.30 -12.63 -2.36
N PRO A 47 -5.30 -13.50 -2.08
CA PRO A 47 -5.25 -14.91 -2.48
C PRO A 47 -4.99 -15.11 -3.97
N ASN A 48 -5.72 -14.39 -4.84
CA ASN A 48 -5.55 -14.50 -6.29
C ASN A 48 -4.14 -14.10 -6.75
N ALA A 49 -3.57 -13.04 -6.17
CA ALA A 49 -2.19 -12.65 -6.44
C ALA A 49 -1.19 -13.72 -5.95
N CYS A 50 -1.44 -14.33 -4.79
CA CYS A 50 -0.62 -15.39 -4.23
C CYS A 50 -0.61 -16.67 -5.10
N GLU A 51 -1.73 -17.03 -5.73
CA GLU A 51 -1.79 -18.18 -6.66
C GLU A 51 -0.95 -18.01 -7.94
N LEU A 52 -0.55 -16.77 -8.23
CA LEU A 52 0.31 -16.39 -9.36
C LEU A 52 1.80 -16.38 -8.97
N ILE A 53 2.14 -16.64 -7.70
CA ILE A 53 3.52 -16.80 -7.25
C ILE A 53 4.17 -17.98 -7.98
N GLY A 54 5.40 -17.78 -8.47
CA GLY A 54 6.16 -18.76 -9.25
C GLY A 54 5.72 -18.87 -10.72
N LYS A 55 4.62 -18.21 -11.11
CA LYS A 55 4.16 -18.10 -12.51
C LYS A 55 4.44 -16.72 -13.07
N LEU A 56 3.93 -15.69 -12.40
CA LEU A 56 4.03 -14.28 -12.80
C LEU A 56 4.79 -13.45 -11.77
N TYR A 57 4.63 -13.77 -10.49
CA TYR A 57 5.24 -13.00 -9.42
C TYR A 57 6.26 -13.85 -8.66
N ARG A 58 7.41 -13.25 -8.32
CA ARG A 58 8.35 -13.86 -7.38
C ARG A 58 7.82 -13.79 -5.95
N LYS A 59 7.13 -12.71 -5.61
CA LYS A 59 6.67 -12.40 -4.26
C LYS A 59 5.42 -11.53 -4.31
N VAL A 60 4.55 -11.67 -3.31
CA VAL A 60 3.38 -10.80 -3.10
C VAL A 60 3.48 -10.16 -1.73
N ILE A 61 3.12 -8.88 -1.61
CA ILE A 61 3.15 -8.15 -0.34
C ILE A 61 1.82 -7.43 -0.17
N ALA A 62 1.09 -7.79 0.89
CA ALA A 62 -0.11 -7.08 1.30
C ALA A 62 0.27 -5.83 2.09
N VAL A 63 -0.18 -4.66 1.64
CA VAL A 63 0.00 -3.39 2.36
C VAL A 63 -1.34 -2.97 2.93
N PHE A 64 -1.39 -2.71 4.24
CA PHE A 64 -2.63 -2.47 4.98
C PHE A 64 -2.47 -1.44 6.11
N ASP A 65 -3.57 -0.78 6.49
CA ASP A 65 -3.67 0.11 7.65
C ASP A 65 -4.10 -0.69 8.90
N GLU A 66 -3.43 -0.47 10.03
CA GLU A 66 -3.73 -1.12 11.31
C GLU A 66 -5.13 -0.80 11.84
N LYS A 67 -5.63 0.42 11.60
CA LYS A 67 -6.85 0.95 12.23
C LYS A 67 -8.05 0.05 12.02
N ASN A 68 -8.10 -0.67 10.90
CA ASN A 68 -9.23 -1.50 10.54
C ASN A 68 -8.97 -3.01 10.77
N MET A 69 -7.75 -3.41 11.11
CA MET A 69 -7.35 -4.82 11.13
C MET A 69 -7.82 -5.60 12.36
N HIS A 70 -8.16 -4.90 13.44
CA HIS A 70 -8.75 -5.50 14.64
C HIS A 70 -10.26 -5.77 14.50
N GLU A 71 -10.91 -5.17 13.49
CA GLU A 71 -12.34 -5.34 13.26
C GLU A 71 -12.70 -6.77 12.83
N SER A 72 -13.96 -7.13 13.07
CA SER A 72 -14.50 -8.43 12.72
C SER A 72 -14.62 -8.61 11.19
N HIS A 73 -14.20 -9.80 10.73
CA HIS A 73 -14.35 -10.31 9.38
C HIS A 73 -14.87 -11.75 9.44
N ARG A 74 -16.16 -11.90 9.14
CA ARG A 74 -16.89 -13.18 9.29
C ARG A 74 -16.80 -13.71 10.73
N SER A 75 -16.04 -14.78 10.97
CA SER A 75 -15.89 -15.43 12.29
C SER A 75 -14.57 -15.11 13.00
N LYS A 76 -13.71 -14.28 12.40
CA LYS A 76 -12.36 -13.95 12.90
C LYS A 76 -12.11 -12.45 12.76
N SER A 77 -11.02 -11.92 13.30
CA SER A 77 -10.59 -10.56 12.96
C SER A 77 -9.91 -10.52 11.58
N ARG A 78 -9.87 -9.35 10.94
CA ARG A 78 -9.14 -9.16 9.67
C ARG A 78 -7.66 -9.53 9.78
N ILE A 79 -7.02 -9.22 10.91
CA ILE A 79 -5.62 -9.61 11.16
C ILE A 79 -5.44 -11.13 11.27
N GLN A 80 -6.38 -11.85 11.90
CA GLN A 80 -6.34 -13.31 11.93
C GLN A 80 -6.50 -13.90 10.54
N HIS A 81 -7.40 -13.33 9.73
CA HIS A 81 -7.59 -13.78 8.35
C HIS A 81 -6.36 -13.51 7.47
N LEU A 82 -5.73 -12.33 7.61
CA LEU A 82 -4.46 -12.04 6.94
C LEU A 82 -3.38 -13.06 7.35
N GLN A 83 -3.22 -13.33 8.65
CA GLN A 83 -2.24 -14.31 9.14
C GLN A 83 -2.47 -15.70 8.54
N GLU A 84 -3.72 -16.11 8.35
CA GLU A 84 -4.04 -17.38 7.67
C GLU A 84 -3.57 -17.41 6.22
N ILE A 85 -3.78 -16.32 5.48
CA ILE A 85 -3.29 -16.21 4.10
C ILE A 85 -1.76 -16.23 4.09
N LEU A 86 -1.10 -15.44 4.94
CA LEU A 86 0.36 -15.38 5.01
C LEU A 86 0.98 -16.74 5.38
N ASN A 87 0.32 -17.53 6.23
CA ASN A 87 0.78 -18.87 6.59
C ASN A 87 0.58 -19.91 5.46
N GLN A 88 -0.35 -19.67 4.53
CA GLN A 88 -0.58 -20.56 3.38
C GLN A 88 0.45 -20.34 2.27
N TYR A 89 0.97 -19.12 2.13
CA TYR A 89 1.85 -18.73 1.02
C TYR A 89 3.18 -18.19 1.55
N SER A 90 4.24 -19.01 1.53
CA SER A 90 5.55 -18.68 2.09
C SER A 90 6.23 -17.44 1.47
N LEU A 91 5.88 -17.10 0.22
CA LEU A 91 6.37 -15.90 -0.47
C LEU A 91 5.35 -14.76 -0.48
N CYS A 92 4.33 -14.82 0.39
CA CYS A 92 3.45 -13.71 0.68
C CYS A 92 3.90 -13.01 1.96
N GLY A 93 4.07 -11.69 1.91
CA GLY A 93 4.36 -10.86 3.07
C GLY A 93 3.20 -9.95 3.44
N GLY A 94 3.21 -9.44 4.68
CA GLY A 94 2.39 -8.32 5.10
C GLY A 94 3.28 -7.13 5.44
N PHE A 95 2.82 -5.93 5.11
CA PHE A 95 3.43 -4.67 5.51
C PHE A 95 2.34 -3.76 6.07
N GLN A 96 2.49 -3.42 7.34
CA GLN A 96 1.61 -2.50 8.03
C GLN A 96 2.11 -1.07 7.80
N VAL A 97 1.22 -0.19 7.36
CA VAL A 97 1.49 1.24 7.29
C VAL A 97 1.04 1.87 8.61
N CYS A 98 1.96 2.55 9.30
CA CYS A 98 1.69 3.19 10.59
C CYS A 98 1.13 4.62 10.46
N GLU A 99 1.39 5.29 9.34
CA GLU A 99 0.91 6.65 9.05
C GLU A 99 -0.22 6.57 8.01
N ASP A 100 -1.26 7.41 8.17
CA ASP A 100 -2.26 7.56 7.11
C ASP A 100 -1.56 8.07 5.85
N LEU A 101 -1.88 7.49 4.70
CA LEU A 101 -1.23 7.85 3.44
C LEU A 101 -1.45 9.31 3.06
N GLU A 102 -2.59 9.89 3.46
CA GLU A 102 -2.86 11.32 3.31
C GLU A 102 -1.93 12.18 4.17
N ASP A 103 -1.54 11.73 5.36
CA ASP A 103 -0.60 12.45 6.22
C ASP A 103 0.81 12.39 5.64
N LEU A 104 1.20 11.25 5.05
CA LEU A 104 2.44 11.13 4.27
C LEU A 104 2.46 12.12 3.09
N ILE A 105 1.36 12.24 2.33
CA ILE A 105 1.26 13.24 1.26
C ILE A 105 1.37 14.65 1.82
N GLU A 106 0.67 14.97 2.90
CA GLU A 106 0.62 16.32 3.46
C GLU A 106 1.99 16.81 3.92
N THR A 107 2.81 15.93 4.51
CA THR A 107 4.18 16.29 4.92
C THR A 107 5.06 16.69 3.75
N CYS A 108 4.89 16.05 2.58
CA CYS A 108 5.62 16.31 1.34
C CYS A 108 5.18 17.57 0.60
N LEU A 109 4.13 18.25 1.06
CA LEU A 109 3.57 19.45 0.44
C LEU A 109 3.96 20.73 1.19
N SER A 110 4.09 21.83 0.45
CA SER A 110 4.28 23.17 1.05
C SER A 110 3.03 23.64 1.81
N PRO A 111 3.12 24.59 2.75
CA PRO A 111 1.98 25.03 3.56
C PRO A 111 0.74 25.47 2.78
N SER A 112 0.91 26.14 1.63
CA SER A 112 -0.21 26.55 0.77
C SER A 112 -0.88 25.34 0.09
N GLN A 113 -0.09 24.35 -0.32
CA GLN A 113 -0.58 23.13 -0.96
C GLN A 113 -1.28 22.18 0.02
N ARG A 114 -0.84 22.12 1.29
CA ARG A 114 -1.49 21.28 2.33
C ARG A 114 -2.97 21.64 2.51
N LYS A 115 -3.28 22.93 2.53
CA LYS A 115 -4.66 23.42 2.64
C LYS A 115 -5.52 22.95 1.46
N GLU A 116 -5.03 23.14 0.24
CA GLU A 116 -5.73 22.73 -0.97
C GLU A 116 -5.89 21.19 -1.06
N PHE A 117 -4.87 20.45 -0.61
CA PHE A 117 -4.92 19.00 -0.52
C PHE A 117 -6.06 18.52 0.39
N ARG A 118 -6.15 19.04 1.63
CA ARG A 118 -7.21 18.67 2.58
C ARG A 118 -8.61 18.99 2.05
N GLU A 119 -8.77 20.13 1.37
CA GLU A 119 -10.03 20.49 0.69
C GLU A 119 -10.40 19.49 -0.42
N ARG A 120 -9.41 18.96 -1.15
CA ARG A 120 -9.61 17.94 -2.20
C ARG A 120 -9.89 16.56 -1.62
N VAL A 121 -9.21 16.17 -0.53
CA VAL A 121 -9.45 14.91 0.18
C VAL A 121 -10.92 14.80 0.61
N GLY A 122 -11.51 15.89 1.10
CA GLY A 122 -12.93 15.94 1.46
C GLY A 122 -13.90 15.71 0.29
N LYS A 123 -13.44 15.79 -0.97
CA LYS A 123 -14.24 15.53 -2.17
C LYS A 123 -13.94 14.15 -2.76
N SER A 124 -12.66 13.83 -2.95
CA SER A 124 -12.20 12.55 -3.50
C SER A 124 -10.73 12.33 -3.13
N LYS A 125 -10.47 11.24 -2.39
CA LYS A 125 -9.10 10.83 -2.03
C LYS A 125 -8.22 10.54 -3.25
N VAL A 126 -8.77 9.85 -4.25
CA VAL A 126 -8.05 9.51 -5.50
C VAL A 126 -7.64 10.78 -6.26
N GLN A 127 -8.57 11.72 -6.44
CA GLN A 127 -8.25 12.98 -7.13
C GLN A 127 -7.27 13.84 -6.34
N ALA A 128 -7.35 13.83 -5.01
CA ALA A 128 -6.41 14.52 -4.14
C ALA A 128 -5.00 13.95 -4.28
N ALA A 129 -4.86 12.61 -4.31
CA ALA A 129 -3.58 11.93 -4.52
C ALA A 129 -2.95 12.29 -5.88
N HIS A 130 -3.72 12.19 -6.98
CA HIS A 130 -3.24 12.60 -8.31
C HIS A 130 -2.80 14.06 -8.36
N TRP A 131 -3.60 14.96 -7.77
CA TRP A 131 -3.26 16.38 -7.71
C TRP A 131 -1.95 16.60 -6.93
N ALA A 132 -1.79 15.93 -5.79
CA ALA A 132 -0.60 16.10 -4.96
C ALA A 132 0.67 15.62 -5.68
N ILE A 133 0.59 14.49 -6.42
CA ILE A 133 1.67 14.01 -7.28
C ILE A 133 2.02 15.05 -8.35
N GLN A 134 1.02 15.68 -8.99
CA GLN A 134 1.25 16.72 -10.00
C GLN A 134 1.93 17.98 -9.45
N GLN A 135 1.79 18.25 -8.15
CA GLN A 135 2.47 19.38 -7.51
C GLN A 135 3.96 19.13 -7.25
N GLY A 136 4.46 17.91 -7.47
CA GLY A 136 5.85 17.53 -7.21
C GLY A 136 6.09 17.36 -5.72
N LEU A 137 5.68 16.20 -5.19
CA LEU A 137 5.95 15.82 -3.80
C LEU A 137 7.46 15.91 -3.49
N ASP A 138 7.80 16.42 -2.31
CA ASP A 138 9.18 16.44 -1.84
C ASP A 138 9.74 15.01 -1.76
N GLU A 139 10.58 14.64 -2.74
CA GLU A 139 11.16 13.32 -2.82
C GLU A 139 12.06 12.97 -1.62
N HIS A 140 12.65 13.97 -0.96
CA HIS A 140 13.51 13.73 0.19
C HIS A 140 12.69 13.33 1.42
N GLU A 141 11.59 14.04 1.69
CA GLU A 141 10.63 13.67 2.73
C GLU A 141 10.00 12.31 2.44
N LEU A 142 9.57 12.11 1.18
CA LEU A 142 9.00 10.84 0.73
C LEU A 142 9.98 9.70 0.99
N LYS A 143 11.24 9.81 0.51
CA LYS A 143 12.30 8.81 0.71
C LYS A 143 12.60 8.55 2.17
N THR A 144 12.66 9.59 3.00
CA THR A 144 12.95 9.45 4.44
C THR A 144 11.88 8.63 5.15
N ARG A 145 10.60 8.93 4.89
CA ARG A 145 9.47 8.27 5.55
C ARG A 145 9.18 6.87 5.04
N ILE A 146 9.38 6.65 3.74
CA ILE A 146 9.26 5.32 3.16
C ILE A 146 10.56 4.53 3.28
N THR A 147 11.63 5.04 3.89
CA THR A 147 12.88 4.26 4.05
C THR A 147 12.61 2.96 4.80
N GLU A 148 11.74 2.97 5.81
CA GLU A 148 11.31 1.75 6.52
C GLU A 148 10.48 0.82 5.63
N LEU A 149 9.62 1.36 4.77
CA LEU A 149 8.90 0.60 3.74
C LEU A 149 9.88 -0.02 2.75
N VAL A 150 10.86 0.72 2.25
CA VAL A 150 11.85 0.26 1.26
C VAL A 150 12.81 -0.74 1.87
N GLN A 151 13.27 -0.52 3.11
CA GLN A 151 14.07 -1.48 3.85
C GLN A 151 13.27 -2.73 4.17
N SER A 152 12.01 -2.62 4.59
CA SER A 152 11.14 -3.78 4.84
C SER A 152 10.82 -4.52 3.56
N LEU A 153 10.52 -3.82 2.46
CA LEU A 153 10.32 -4.39 1.13
C LEU A 153 11.59 -5.08 0.65
N ASN A 154 12.77 -4.46 0.74
CA ASN A 154 14.04 -5.08 0.37
C ASN A 154 14.37 -6.29 1.26
N CYS A 155 14.18 -6.19 2.58
CA CYS A 155 14.33 -7.32 3.50
C CYS A 155 13.36 -8.46 3.14
N GLN A 156 12.13 -8.14 2.76
CA GLN A 156 11.17 -9.13 2.31
C GLN A 156 11.53 -9.68 0.93
N LEU A 157 11.96 -8.88 -0.04
CA LEU A 157 12.35 -9.31 -1.39
C LEU A 157 13.60 -10.20 -1.37
N HIS A 158 14.53 -9.96 -0.44
CA HIS A 158 15.80 -10.69 -0.32
C HIS A 158 15.80 -11.80 0.73
N ARG A 159 14.81 -11.88 1.62
CA ARG A 159 14.62 -13.06 2.47
C ARG A 159 14.02 -14.19 1.65
N ASP A 160 14.81 -15.23 1.47
CA ASP A 160 14.27 -16.58 1.36
C ASP A 160 13.59 -16.87 2.70
N PHE A 161 12.26 -16.86 2.75
CA PHE A 161 11.55 -17.30 3.94
C PHE A 161 11.84 -18.80 4.11
N VAL A 162 12.57 -19.14 5.18
CA VAL A 162 12.73 -20.51 5.69
C VAL A 162 11.57 -20.80 6.64
#